data_AF-A0A7C7S473-F1
#
_entry.id   AF-A0A7C7S473-F1
#
_cell.length_a   1.000
_cell.length_b   1.000
_cell.length_c   1.000
_cell.angle_alpha   90.00
_cell.angle_beta   90.00
_cell.angle_gamma   90.00
#
_symmetry.space_group_name_H-M   'P 1'
#
loop_
_entity.id
_entity.type
_entity.pdbx_description
1 polymer ?
#
loop_
_entity_poly.entity_id
_entity_poly.type
_entity_poly.pdbx_seq_one_letter_code
_entity_poly.pdbx_strand_id
1 'polypeptide(L)' 'MWDAVISVFINILFAIYDFVGNEFGLAIIIFTLIIRLLTYPLTAKQMKSTQAMQDL' A
#
# COMPACT_ATOMS: atom_id res chain seq x y z
N MET A 1 5.23 -7.44 -19.38
CA MET A 1 5.88 -6.88 -18.17
C MET A 1 4.87 -6.25 -17.24
N TRP A 2 3.94 -5.45 -17.75
CA TRP A 2 2.93 -4.79 -16.92
C TRP A 2 1.91 -5.77 -16.30
N ASP A 3 1.57 -6.83 -17.04
CA ASP A 3 0.71 -7.91 -16.55
C ASP A 3 1.29 -8.63 -15.33
N ALA A 4 2.61 -8.75 -15.25
CA ALA A 4 3.28 -9.38 -14.12
C ALA A 4 3.12 -8.55 -12.84
N VAL A 5 3.22 -7.22 -12.94
CA VAL A 5 3.00 -6.33 -11.81
C VAL A 5 1.55 -6.44 -11.35
N ILE A 6 0.59 -6.33 -12.27
CA ILE A 6 -0.84 -6.44 -11.98
C ILE A 6 -1.16 -7.78 -11.31
N SER A 7 -0.63 -8.88 -11.84
CA SER A 7 -0.81 -10.22 -11.29
C SER A 7 -0.31 -10.33 -9.84
N VAL A 8 0.86 -9.78 -9.51
CA VAL A 8 1.38 -9.77 -8.14
C VAL A 8 0.41 -9.06 -7.18
N PHE A 9 -0.08 -7.89 -7.55
CA PHE A 9 -1.02 -7.14 -6.72
C PHE A 9 -2.35 -7.87 -6.53
N ILE A 10 -2.89 -8.46 -7.60
CA ILE A 10 -4.11 -9.25 -7.55
C ILE A 10 -3.95 -10.48 -6.66
N ASN A 11 -2.83 -11.20 -6.78
CA ASN A 11 -2.56 -12.38 -5.95
C ASN A 11 -2.43 -12.03 -4.47
N ILE A 12 -1.81 -10.89 -4.13
CA ILE A 12 -1.74 -10.42 -2.74
C ILE A 12 -3.14 -10.08 -2.21
N LEU A 13 -3.97 -9.40 -3.01
CA LEU A 13 -5.34 -9.08 -2.62
C LEU A 13 -6.16 -10.36 -2.40
N PHE A 14 -6.05 -11.35 -3.28
CA PHE A 14 -6.74 -12.63 -3.12
C PHE A 14 -6.24 -13.42 -1.90
N ALA A 15 -4.94 -13.42 -1.62
CA ALA A 15 -4.41 -14.05 -0.41
C ALA A 15 -4.99 -13.43 0.87
N ILE A 16 -5.16 -12.10 0.90
CA ILE A 16 -5.80 -11.41 2.03
C ILE A 16 -7.30 -11.73 2.06
N TYR A 17 -7.97 -11.76 0.91
CA TYR A 17 -9.38 -12.10 0.79
C TYR A 17 -9.70 -13.48 1.36
N ASP A 18 -8.92 -14.50 1.00
CA ASP A 18 -9.08 -15.86 1.51
C ASP A 18 -8.82 -15.93 3.02
N PHE A 19 -7.83 -15.17 3.52
CA PHE A 19 -7.49 -15.10 4.94
C PHE A 19 -8.59 -14.46 5.79
N VAL A 20 -9.31 -13.48 5.23
CA VAL A 20 -10.31 -12.66 5.94
C VAL A 20 -11.73 -13.22 5.80
N GLY A 21 -11.88 -14.39 5.17
CA GLY A 21 -13.16 -15.10 5.10
C GLY A 21 -14.02 -14.74 3.89
N ASN A 22 -13.39 -14.41 2.76
CA ASN A 22 -14.05 -14.12 1.48
C ASN A 22 -14.85 -12.80 1.46
N GLU A 23 -14.47 -11.84 2.30
CA GLU A 23 -15.10 -10.51 2.37
C GLU A 23 -14.23 -9.46 1.67
N PHE A 24 -14.60 -9.07 0.45
CA PHE A 24 -13.85 -8.09 -0.34
C PHE A 24 -13.68 -6.74 0.36
N GLY A 25 -14.70 -6.26 1.08
CA GLY A 25 -14.63 -4.99 1.80
C GLY A 25 -13.53 -4.97 2.85
N LEU A 26 -13.46 -6.02 3.68
CA LEU A 26 -12.42 -6.16 4.70
C LEU A 26 -11.04 -6.39 4.09
N ALA A 27 -10.96 -7.18 3.02
CA ALA A 27 -9.70 -7.44 2.32
C ALA A 27 -9.06 -6.15 1.77
N ILE A 28 -9.87 -5.26 1.17
CA ILE A 28 -9.40 -3.97 0.65
C ILE A 28 -8.92 -3.06 1.78
N ILE A 29 -9.65 -3.00 2.91
CA ILE A 29 -9.26 -2.18 4.07
C ILE A 29 -7.89 -2.63 4.59
N ILE A 30 -7.72 -3.95 4.78
CA ILE A 30 -6.46 -4.52 5.28
C ILE A 30 -5.32 -4.29 4.29
N PHE A 31 -5.55 -4.55 3.00
CA PHE A 31 -4.56 -4.27 1.95
C PHE A 31 -4.12 -2.81 1.97
N THR A 32 -5.07 -1.88 2.09
CA THR A 32 -4.79 -0.44 2.17
C THR A 32 -3.95 -0.08 3.40
N LEU A 33 -4.26 -0.65 4.57
CA LEU A 33 -3.49 -0.43 5.80
C LEU A 33 -2.05 -0.95 5.68
N ILE A 34 -1.86 -2.13 5.08
CA ILE A 34 -0.53 -2.71 4.86
C ILE A 34 0.31 -1.77 3.97
N ILE A 35 -0.23 -1.35 2.82
CA ILE A 35 0.46 -0.45 1.90
C ILE A 35 0.78 0.89 2.58
N ARG A 36 -0.15 1.42 3.37
CA ARG A 36 0.04 2.69 4.10
C ARG A 36 1.15 2.60 5.14
N LEU A 37 1.26 1.50 5.85
CA LEU A 37 2.34 1.26 6.82
C LEU A 37 3.71 1.10 6.12
N LEU A 38 3.75 0.36 5.02
CA LEU A 38 4.98 0.17 4.24
C LEU A 38 5.48 1.49 3.62
N THR A 39 4.56 2.34 3.18
CA THR A 39 4.89 3.63 2.54
C THR A 39 5.09 4.79 3.51
N TYR A 40 4.61 4.67 4.76
CA TYR A 40 4.77 5.69 5.81
C TYR A 40 6.18 6.26 5.96
N PRO A 41 7.27 5.46 6.08
CA PRO A 41 8.62 6.03 6.21
C PRO A 41 9.05 6.83 4.98
N LEU A 42 8.61 6.44 3.78
CA LEU A 42 8.88 7.19 2.56
C LEU A 42 8.15 8.52 2.58
N THR A 43 6.87 8.53 2.94
CA THR A 43 6.07 9.77 3.06
C THR A 43 6.64 10.70 4.14
N ALA A 44 7.11 10.16 5.27
CA ALA A 44 7.77 10.95 6.32
C ALA A 44 9.07 11.60 5.81
N LYS A 45 9.88 10.87 5.05
CA LYS A 45 11.09 11.42 4.41
C LYS A 45 10.74 12.50 3.37
N GLN A 46 9.71 12.28 2.56
CA GLN A 46 9.22 13.26 1.59
C GLN A 46 8.78 14.55 2.28
N MET A 47 8.01 14.46 3.37
CA MET A 47 7.54 15.63 4.12
C MET A 47 8.71 16.46 4.69
N LYS A 48 9.75 15.79 5.23
CA LYS A 48 10.97 16.47 5.69
C LYS A 48 11.70 17.19 4.55
N SER A 49 11.82 16.55 3.38
CA SER A 49 12.42 17.17 2.20
C SER A 49 11.63 18.41 1.74
N THR A 50 10.29 18.34 1.79
CA THR A 50 9.42 19.45 1.40
C THR A 50 9.47 20.62 2.39
N GLN A 51 9.69 20.37 3.69
CA GLN A 51 9.92 21.43 4.68
C GLN A 51 11.27 22.12 4.46
N ALA A 52 12.34 21.36 4.21
CA ALA A 52 13.66 21.93 3.94
C ALA A 52 13.71 22.81 2.67
N MET A 53 12.80 22.57 1.71
CA MET A 53 12.64 23.42 0.53
C MET A 53 11.88 24.72 0.81
N GLN A 54 11.04 24.77 1.84
CA GLN A 54 10.26 25.95 2.22
C GLN A 54 11.03 26.91 3.14
N ASP A 55 12.02 26.40 3.88
CA ASP A 55 12.92 27.22 4.72
C ASP A 55 14.04 27.92 3.91
N LEU A 56 14.08 27.76 2.58
CA LEU A 56 14.97 28.45 1.64
C LEU A 56 14.29 29.66 0.99
#